data_AF-A0A355RAW6-F1
#
_entry.id   AF-A0A355RAW6-F1
#
_cell.length_a   1.000
_cell.length_b   1.000
_cell.length_c   1.000
_cell.angle_alpha   90.00
_cell.angle_beta   90.00
_cell.angle_gamma   90.00
#
_symmetry.space_group_name_H-M   'P 1'
#
loop_
_entity.id
_entity.type
_entity.pdbx_description
1 polymer ?
#
loop_
_entity_poly.entity_id
_entity_poly.type
_entity_poly.pdbx_seq_one_letter_code
_entity_poly.pdbx_strand_id
1 'polypeptide(L)'
;MIDADEMVALIESCRREMQAMLPADEFASLSSKTRQDYRQLGRTLLQRARYAEGGVAEVMTATLRPTTYYKRVAAFRYCLYADLVGHLKSLHSALSARPADRLQVMAIQAQLQQQRAFLREFETARQSGSAGERRKRASKRQALRGLPGDWREQLYQRAAKGKYADAILVAALTGCRPEELRRGVLIRRVDNPRSGMSEIRFEIDGAKVKAHQGQPQRLIAYGAHDPHPLLEALRIRLAGRRELLVCIDSPVNFTVEIRRLARHLWPKHKHAITAYCLRHQWAADLKRHAAADSVSQGLGHASAKTRRHYGQANQACSRHALHPAAIEAERSVRPVAAKVPRHRAASSTESKP
;
A
#
# COMPACT_ATOMS: atom_id res chain seq x y z
N MET A 1 5.82 53.25 -10.72
CA MET A 1 6.85 52.94 -9.72
C MET A 1 6.35 51.71 -8.98
N ILE A 2 7.09 50.61 -8.93
CA ILE A 2 6.63 49.43 -8.16
C ILE A 2 6.81 49.80 -6.70
N ASP A 3 5.70 49.89 -5.95
CA ASP A 3 5.74 50.16 -4.53
C ASP A 3 6.37 48.96 -3.81
N ALA A 4 7.51 49.19 -3.16
CA ALA A 4 8.25 48.15 -2.46
C ALA A 4 7.43 47.57 -1.29
N ASP A 5 6.61 48.41 -0.65
CA ASP A 5 5.77 48.01 0.47
C ASP A 5 4.62 47.13 0.00
N GLU A 6 4.02 47.44 -1.16
CA GLU A 6 3.01 46.57 -1.78
C GLU A 6 3.56 45.19 -2.14
N MET A 7 4.79 45.13 -2.67
CA MET A 7 5.42 43.86 -3.04
C MET A 7 5.75 43.00 -1.82
N VAL A 8 6.25 43.62 -0.74
CA VAL A 8 6.50 42.92 0.53
C VAL A 8 5.19 42.39 1.09
N ALA A 9 4.14 43.21 1.15
CA ALA A 9 2.82 42.81 1.64
C ALA A 9 2.22 41.64 0.83
N LEU A 10 2.39 41.65 -0.50
CA LEU A 10 1.95 40.55 -1.38
C LEU A 10 2.69 39.24 -1.06
N ILE A 11 4.01 39.30 -0.91
CA ILE A 11 4.84 38.13 -0.58
C ILE A 11 4.43 37.56 0.78
N GLU A 12 4.26 38.42 1.79
CA GLU A 12 3.83 38.00 3.12
C GLU A 12 2.44 37.37 3.11
N SER A 13 1.50 37.92 2.35
CA SER A 13 0.17 37.32 2.18
C SER A 13 0.26 35.93 1.55
N CYS A 14 1.02 35.76 0.47
CA CYS A 14 1.21 34.46 -0.18
C CYS A 14 1.85 33.44 0.77
N ARG A 15 2.86 33.84 1.56
CA ARG A 15 3.50 32.98 2.55
C ARG A 15 2.52 32.56 3.65
N ARG A 16 1.72 33.49 4.15
CA ARG A 16 0.72 33.22 5.20
C ARG A 16 -0.35 32.24 4.73
N GLU A 17 -0.91 32.46 3.55
CA GLU A 17 -1.90 31.56 2.94
C GLU A 17 -1.29 30.16 2.67
N MET A 18 -0.04 30.10 2.21
CA MET A 18 0.69 28.85 2.03
C MET A 18 0.92 28.10 3.35
N GLN A 19 1.32 28.81 4.42
CA GLN A 19 1.54 28.21 5.74
C GLN A 19 0.24 27.67 6.34
N ALA A 20 -0.89 28.36 6.17
CA ALA A 20 -2.19 27.86 6.61
C ALA A 20 -2.59 26.55 5.91
N MET A 21 -2.12 26.35 4.67
CA MET A 21 -2.40 25.14 3.87
C MET A 21 -1.45 23.96 4.17
N LEU A 22 -0.26 24.22 4.72
CA LEU A 22 0.80 23.22 4.89
C LEU A 22 1.04 22.92 6.37
N PRO A 23 0.93 21.66 6.84
CA PRO A 23 1.68 21.27 8.01
C PRO A 23 3.18 21.36 7.67
N ALA A 24 3.96 21.97 8.56
CA ALA A 24 5.42 22.00 8.44
C ALA A 24 5.94 20.58 8.12
N ASP A 25 6.90 20.50 7.18
CA ASP A 25 7.65 19.30 6.79
C ASP A 25 6.99 18.26 5.85
N GLU A 26 5.78 18.51 5.31
CA GLU A 26 5.08 17.51 4.48
C GLU A 26 5.84 17.12 3.18
N PHE A 27 6.58 18.07 2.57
CA PHE A 27 7.21 17.85 1.26
C PHE A 27 8.69 17.47 1.29
N ALA A 28 9.38 17.71 2.41
CA ALA A 28 10.80 17.39 2.55
C ALA A 28 11.05 15.87 2.38
N SER A 29 10.11 15.06 2.86
CA SER A 29 10.18 13.58 2.81
C SER A 29 9.76 12.95 1.47
N LEU A 30 9.27 13.74 0.49
CA LEU A 30 8.83 13.21 -0.80
C LEU A 30 10.01 12.81 -1.69
N SER A 31 9.88 11.66 -2.37
CA SER A 31 10.85 11.23 -3.39
C SER A 31 10.86 12.15 -4.60
N SER A 32 11.99 12.22 -5.32
CA SER A 32 12.16 12.99 -6.56
C SER A 32 11.05 12.69 -7.58
N LYS A 33 10.71 11.41 -7.77
CA LYS A 33 9.65 10.99 -8.68
C LYS A 33 8.27 11.53 -8.27
N THR A 34 7.95 11.47 -6.97
CA THR A 34 6.67 11.97 -6.47
C THR A 34 6.55 13.48 -6.65
N ARG A 35 7.64 14.22 -6.39
CA ARG A 35 7.72 15.66 -6.65
C ARG A 35 7.47 15.99 -8.12
N GLN A 36 8.11 15.26 -9.04
CA GLN A 36 7.90 15.44 -10.48
C GLN A 36 6.44 15.19 -10.89
N ASP A 37 5.86 14.08 -10.44
CA ASP A 37 4.48 13.69 -10.76
C ASP A 37 3.46 14.71 -10.21
N TYR A 38 3.67 15.20 -8.98
CA TYR A 38 2.83 16.24 -8.39
C TYR A 38 2.96 17.57 -9.11
N ARG A 39 4.17 17.95 -9.52
CA ARG A 39 4.39 19.17 -10.30
C ARG A 39 3.67 19.12 -11.64
N GLN A 40 3.81 18.01 -12.38
CA GLN A 40 3.16 17.85 -13.67
C GLN A 40 1.64 17.87 -13.53
N LEU A 41 1.10 17.07 -12.61
CA LEU A 41 -0.34 17.01 -12.38
C LEU A 41 -0.89 18.37 -11.90
N GLY A 42 -0.23 19.01 -10.94
CA GLY A 42 -0.65 20.30 -10.39
C GLY A 42 -0.70 21.39 -11.46
N ARG A 43 0.31 21.47 -12.34
CA ARG A 43 0.32 22.41 -13.48
C ARG A 43 -0.86 22.20 -14.42
N THR A 44 -1.13 20.95 -14.79
CA THR A 44 -2.28 20.62 -15.64
C THR A 44 -3.60 21.04 -14.97
N LEU A 45 -3.73 20.84 -13.66
CA LEU A 45 -4.95 21.19 -12.94
C LEU A 45 -5.12 22.70 -12.79
N LEU A 46 -4.05 23.44 -12.47
CA LEU A 46 -4.07 24.91 -12.40
C LEU A 46 -4.39 25.53 -13.77
N GLN A 47 -3.81 25.00 -14.84
CA GLN A 47 -4.14 25.45 -16.20
C GLN A 47 -5.62 25.23 -16.53
N ARG A 48 -6.19 24.08 -16.17
CA ARG A 48 -7.62 23.81 -16.37
C ARG A 48 -8.51 24.73 -15.53
N ALA A 49 -8.10 25.00 -14.29
CA ALA A 49 -8.86 25.86 -13.39
C ALA A 49 -9.03 27.29 -13.94
N ARG A 50 -8.08 27.78 -14.77
CA ARG A 50 -8.18 29.09 -15.43
C ARG A 50 -9.37 29.23 -16.39
N TYR A 51 -9.86 28.10 -16.91
CA TYR A 51 -10.91 28.06 -17.92
C TYR A 51 -12.18 27.36 -17.43
N ALA A 52 -12.18 26.87 -16.19
CA ALA A 52 -13.33 26.20 -15.59
C ALA A 52 -14.23 27.25 -14.93
N GLU A 53 -15.54 27.19 -15.16
CA GLU A 53 -16.50 28.12 -14.54
C GLU A 53 -16.46 28.04 -13.01
N GLY A 54 -16.30 26.83 -12.45
CA GLY A 54 -16.12 26.62 -11.01
C GLY A 54 -14.66 26.62 -10.54
N GLY A 55 -13.73 27.09 -11.37
CA GLY A 55 -12.32 27.33 -11.01
C GLY A 55 -11.62 26.12 -10.40
N VAL A 56 -10.83 26.35 -9.34
CA VAL A 56 -10.13 25.28 -8.63
C VAL A 56 -11.09 24.25 -8.03
N ALA A 57 -12.25 24.67 -7.54
CA ALA A 57 -13.21 23.79 -6.87
C ALA A 57 -13.74 22.70 -7.82
N GLU A 58 -14.15 23.09 -9.02
CA GLU A 58 -14.62 22.17 -10.05
C GLU A 58 -13.52 21.17 -10.44
N VAL A 59 -12.32 21.65 -10.78
CA VAL A 59 -11.22 20.79 -11.23
C VAL A 59 -10.78 19.81 -10.13
N MET A 60 -10.79 20.26 -8.87
CA MET A 60 -10.45 19.42 -7.73
C MET A 60 -11.50 18.33 -7.49
N THR A 61 -12.78 18.66 -7.62
CA THR A 61 -13.91 17.78 -7.31
C THR A 61 -14.45 16.98 -8.50
N ALA A 62 -13.97 17.23 -9.74
CA ALA A 62 -14.29 16.50 -10.97
C ALA A 62 -13.74 15.06 -10.98
N THR A 63 -14.02 14.28 -9.93
CA THR A 63 -13.70 12.88 -9.77
C THR A 63 -14.56 12.25 -8.67
N LEU A 64 -15.17 11.11 -8.96
CA LEU A 64 -15.90 10.31 -7.97
C LEU A 64 -14.99 9.38 -7.13
N ARG A 65 -13.66 9.38 -7.38
CA ARG A 65 -12.71 8.49 -6.70
C ARG A 65 -11.97 9.24 -5.59
N PRO A 66 -12.14 8.86 -4.30
CA PRO A 66 -11.47 9.55 -3.18
C PRO A 66 -9.94 9.58 -3.31
N THR A 67 -9.32 8.51 -3.82
CA THR A 67 -7.87 8.46 -4.02
C THR A 67 -7.39 9.46 -5.08
N THR A 68 -8.20 9.70 -6.11
CA THR A 68 -7.88 10.68 -7.15
C THR A 68 -8.03 12.08 -6.58
N TYR A 69 -9.11 12.35 -5.84
CA TYR A 69 -9.33 13.62 -5.15
C TYR A 69 -8.13 13.99 -4.26
N TYR A 70 -7.73 13.11 -3.32
CA TYR A 70 -6.60 13.40 -2.44
C TYR A 70 -5.26 13.54 -3.19
N LYS A 71 -5.08 12.82 -4.31
CA LYS A 71 -3.91 13.00 -5.16
C LYS A 71 -3.91 14.39 -5.83
N ARG A 72 -5.07 14.86 -6.30
CA ARG A 72 -5.22 16.22 -6.87
C ARG A 72 -4.95 17.28 -5.80
N VAL A 73 -5.50 17.13 -4.60
CA VAL A 73 -5.24 18.01 -3.44
C VAL A 73 -3.74 18.09 -3.15
N ALA A 74 -3.04 16.96 -3.04
CA ALA A 74 -1.60 16.92 -2.79
C ALA A 74 -0.80 17.57 -3.95
N ALA A 75 -1.20 17.33 -5.20
CA ALA A 75 -0.56 17.91 -6.37
C ALA A 75 -0.74 19.43 -6.45
N PHE A 76 -1.94 19.96 -6.18
CA PHE A 76 -2.20 21.40 -6.10
C PHE A 76 -1.32 22.06 -5.04
N ARG A 77 -1.31 21.52 -3.80
CA ARG A 77 -0.48 22.06 -2.71
C ARG A 77 1.00 22.09 -3.08
N TYR A 78 1.52 20.97 -3.59
CA TYR A 78 2.93 20.88 -3.95
C TYR A 78 3.29 21.85 -5.09
N CYS A 79 2.44 21.95 -6.11
CA CYS A 79 2.68 22.84 -7.24
C CYS A 79 2.68 24.31 -6.81
N LEU A 80 1.65 24.74 -6.06
CA LEU A 80 1.57 26.10 -5.53
C LEU A 80 2.77 26.42 -4.63
N TYR A 81 3.20 25.49 -3.77
CA TYR A 81 4.42 25.65 -2.98
C TYR A 81 5.67 25.82 -3.86
N ALA A 82 5.87 24.93 -4.82
CA ALA A 82 7.03 24.93 -5.68
C ALA A 82 7.10 26.19 -6.56
N ASP A 83 5.95 26.67 -7.05
CA ASP A 83 5.86 27.88 -7.84
C ASP A 83 6.11 29.13 -6.98
N LEU A 84 5.65 29.17 -5.71
CA LEU A 84 5.95 30.29 -4.79
C LEU A 84 7.46 30.40 -4.56
N VAL A 85 8.11 29.27 -4.23
CA VAL A 85 9.56 29.21 -4.04
C VAL A 85 10.28 29.62 -5.32
N GLY A 86 9.77 29.23 -6.48
CA GLY A 86 10.29 29.63 -7.79
C GLY A 86 10.21 31.14 -8.01
N HIS A 87 9.03 31.73 -7.85
CA HIS A 87 8.80 33.17 -8.02
C HIS A 87 9.67 34.01 -7.07
N LEU A 88 9.82 33.60 -5.81
CA LEU A 88 10.68 34.31 -4.85
C LEU A 88 12.16 34.27 -5.23
N LYS A 89 12.65 33.15 -5.76
CA LYS A 89 14.02 33.04 -6.29
C LYS A 89 14.22 33.93 -7.52
N SER A 90 13.27 33.89 -8.46
CA SER A 90 13.30 34.75 -9.65
C SER A 90 13.24 36.22 -9.28
N LEU A 91 12.44 36.60 -8.29
CA LEU A 91 12.32 37.98 -7.82
C LEU A 91 13.65 38.47 -7.24
N HIS A 92 14.27 37.66 -6.37
CA HIS A 92 15.57 37.97 -5.80
C HIS A 92 16.63 38.16 -6.90
N SER A 93 16.64 37.29 -7.92
CA SER A 93 17.54 37.43 -9.07
C SER A 93 17.28 38.73 -9.87
N ALA A 94 16.01 39.05 -10.15
CA ALA A 94 15.63 40.22 -10.92
C ALA A 94 16.00 41.55 -10.21
N LEU A 95 15.83 41.58 -8.88
CA LEU A 95 16.20 42.72 -8.04
C LEU A 95 17.72 42.87 -7.88
N SER A 96 18.46 41.76 -7.93
CA SER A 96 19.92 41.77 -7.76
C SER A 96 20.68 42.11 -9.05
N ALA A 97 20.01 42.09 -10.21
CA ALA A 97 20.59 42.52 -11.49
C ALA A 97 20.96 44.01 -11.46
N ARG A 98 22.01 44.40 -12.19
CA ARG A 98 22.44 45.81 -12.32
C ARG A 98 22.52 46.20 -13.79
N PRO A 99 21.64 47.09 -14.29
CA PRO A 99 20.46 47.62 -13.59
C PRO A 99 19.40 46.53 -13.33
N ALA A 100 18.53 46.75 -12.34
CA ALA A 100 17.47 45.80 -12.00
C ALA A 100 16.50 45.61 -13.19
N ASP A 101 16.10 44.37 -13.43
CA ASP A 101 15.17 44.04 -14.51
C ASP A 101 13.73 44.36 -14.11
N ARG A 102 13.31 45.61 -14.34
CA ARG A 102 11.99 46.11 -13.97
C ARG A 102 10.85 45.35 -14.65
N LEU A 103 11.02 44.92 -15.90
CA LEU A 103 10.01 44.17 -16.64
C LEU A 103 9.78 42.80 -15.98
N GLN A 104 10.87 42.13 -15.63
CA GLN A 104 10.80 40.84 -14.94
C GLN A 104 10.17 40.97 -13.55
N VAL A 105 10.47 42.03 -12.79
CA VAL A 105 9.83 42.28 -11.48
C VAL A 105 8.31 42.45 -11.64
N MET A 106 7.84 43.24 -12.61
CA MET A 106 6.40 43.40 -12.87
C MET A 106 5.72 42.08 -13.27
N ALA A 107 6.37 41.29 -14.12
CA ALA A 107 5.85 39.97 -14.50
C ALA A 107 5.73 39.04 -13.29
N ILE A 108 6.70 39.04 -12.38
CA ILE A 108 6.67 38.23 -11.16
C ILE A 108 5.60 38.73 -10.19
N GLN A 109 5.40 40.03 -10.08
CA GLN A 109 4.30 40.62 -9.29
C GLN A 109 2.94 40.09 -9.75
N ALA A 110 2.68 40.10 -11.06
CA ALA A 110 1.44 39.56 -11.62
C ALA A 110 1.29 38.04 -11.37
N GLN A 111 2.38 37.28 -11.44
CA GLN A 111 2.39 35.86 -11.12
C GLN A 111 2.07 35.60 -9.64
N LEU A 112 2.61 36.41 -8.72
CA LEU A 112 2.32 36.31 -7.28
C LEU A 112 0.87 36.67 -6.97
N GLN A 113 0.29 37.68 -7.64
CA GLN A 113 -1.12 38.02 -7.50
C GLN A 113 -2.03 36.87 -7.96
N GLN A 114 -1.76 36.30 -9.14
CA GLN A 114 -2.49 35.14 -9.64
C GLN A 114 -2.37 33.94 -8.69
N GLN A 115 -1.17 33.71 -8.16
CA GLN A 115 -0.92 32.63 -7.23
C GLN A 115 -1.72 32.77 -5.93
N ARG A 116 -1.84 33.98 -5.39
CA ARG A 116 -2.67 34.29 -4.23
C ARG A 116 -4.15 33.98 -4.48
N ALA A 117 -4.67 34.33 -5.65
CA ALA A 117 -6.04 33.98 -6.04
C ALA A 117 -6.27 32.46 -6.00
N PHE A 118 -5.36 31.69 -6.60
CA PHE A 118 -5.43 30.22 -6.56
C PHE A 118 -5.33 29.64 -5.15
N LEU A 119 -4.51 30.22 -4.27
CA LEU A 119 -4.38 29.77 -2.88
C LEU A 119 -5.71 29.92 -2.14
N ARG A 120 -6.38 31.06 -2.30
CA ARG A 120 -7.69 31.34 -1.69
C ARG A 120 -8.78 30.42 -2.23
N GLU A 121 -8.86 30.26 -3.54
CA GLU A 121 -9.83 29.35 -4.17
C GLU A 121 -9.61 27.91 -3.70
N PHE A 122 -8.36 27.45 -3.67
CA PHE A 122 -8.01 26.12 -3.21
C PHE A 122 -8.44 25.91 -1.75
N GLU A 123 -8.15 26.86 -0.87
CA GLU A 123 -8.47 26.71 0.55
C GLU A 123 -9.99 26.69 0.77
N THR A 124 -10.72 27.56 0.07
CA THR A 124 -12.20 27.56 0.06
C THR A 124 -12.74 26.21 -0.40
N ALA A 125 -12.27 25.72 -1.55
CA ALA A 125 -12.70 24.43 -2.10
C ALA A 125 -12.33 23.24 -1.20
N ARG A 126 -11.23 23.33 -0.47
CA ARG A 126 -10.78 22.29 0.46
C ARG A 126 -11.66 22.24 1.70
N GLN A 127 -12.08 23.39 2.23
CA GLN A 127 -12.96 23.49 3.40
C GLN A 127 -14.36 22.92 3.10
N SER A 128 -14.86 23.12 1.88
CA SER A 128 -16.13 22.52 1.42
C SER A 128 -16.06 20.99 1.27
N GLY A 129 -14.87 20.38 1.29
CA GLY A 129 -14.65 18.94 1.30
C GLY A 129 -15.05 18.22 0.01
N SER A 130 -14.85 16.90 -0.05
CA SER A 130 -15.39 16.06 -1.13
C SER A 130 -16.79 15.58 -0.75
N ALA A 131 -17.81 15.89 -1.54
CA ALA A 131 -19.19 15.41 -1.33
C ALA A 131 -19.36 13.87 -1.41
N GLY A 132 -18.33 13.13 -1.83
CA GLY A 132 -18.39 11.68 -1.95
C GLY A 132 -18.08 10.95 -0.65
N GLU A 133 -19.04 10.14 -0.16
CA GLU A 133 -18.76 9.12 0.85
C GLU A 133 -17.56 8.27 0.42
N ARG A 134 -16.60 8.07 1.33
CA ARG A 134 -15.44 7.22 1.08
C ARG A 134 -15.91 5.77 0.95
N ARG A 135 -16.16 5.32 -0.29
CA ARG A 135 -16.49 3.92 -0.57
C ARG A 135 -15.46 3.00 0.09
N LYS A 136 -15.92 2.08 0.94
CA LYS A 136 -15.05 1.11 1.62
C LYS A 136 -14.22 0.36 0.57
N ARG A 137 -12.90 0.35 0.76
CA ARG A 137 -11.97 -0.29 -0.19
C ARG A 137 -12.33 -1.77 -0.34
N ALA A 138 -12.74 -2.17 -1.55
CA ALA A 138 -12.88 -3.58 -1.89
C ALA A 138 -11.51 -4.26 -1.73
N SER A 139 -11.42 -5.17 -0.77
CA SER A 139 -10.20 -5.91 -0.49
C SER A 139 -10.45 -7.37 -0.84
N LYS A 140 -9.45 -8.02 -1.43
CA LYS A 140 -9.50 -9.45 -1.76
C LYS A 140 -9.79 -10.32 -0.53
N ARG A 141 -9.53 -9.82 0.69
CA ARG A 141 -9.94 -10.46 1.95
C ARG A 141 -11.46 -10.64 2.12
N GLN A 142 -12.27 -9.86 1.41
CA GLN A 142 -13.73 -9.99 1.42
C GLN A 142 -14.16 -11.34 0.81
N ALA A 143 -13.38 -11.87 -0.13
CA ALA A 143 -13.62 -13.18 -0.72
C ALA A 143 -13.45 -14.34 0.27
N LEU A 144 -12.83 -14.13 1.44
CA LEU A 144 -12.79 -15.17 2.47
C LEU A 144 -14.13 -15.32 3.21
N ARG A 145 -14.97 -14.26 3.21
CA ARG A 145 -16.23 -14.28 3.95
C ARG A 145 -17.23 -15.21 3.24
N GLY A 146 -17.74 -16.20 3.96
CA GLY A 146 -18.75 -17.13 3.45
C GLY A 146 -18.18 -18.28 2.61
N LEU A 147 -16.85 -18.49 2.63
CA LEU A 147 -16.27 -19.75 2.18
C LEU A 147 -16.40 -20.83 3.28
N PRO A 148 -16.48 -22.11 2.90
CA PRO A 148 -16.36 -23.22 3.85
C PRO A 148 -15.05 -23.15 4.65
N GLY A 149 -15.03 -23.72 5.86
CA GLY A 149 -13.81 -23.74 6.68
C GLY A 149 -12.64 -24.47 5.99
N ASP A 150 -12.94 -25.52 5.27
CA ASP A 150 -12.02 -26.40 4.53
C ASP A 150 -11.87 -26.02 3.05
N TRP A 151 -12.12 -24.75 2.68
CA TRP A 151 -12.14 -24.34 1.28
C TRP A 151 -10.79 -24.55 0.57
N ARG A 152 -9.66 -24.48 1.28
CA ARG A 152 -8.34 -24.68 0.66
C ARG A 152 -8.14 -26.13 0.27
N GLU A 153 -8.62 -27.04 1.12
CA GLU A 153 -8.62 -28.48 0.95
C GLU A 153 -9.51 -28.85 -0.24
N GLN A 154 -10.75 -28.34 -0.28
CA GLN A 154 -11.65 -28.54 -1.42
C GLN A 154 -11.05 -28.01 -2.74
N LEU A 155 -10.41 -26.82 -2.70
CA LEU A 155 -9.74 -26.25 -3.87
C LEU A 155 -8.59 -27.14 -4.34
N TYR A 156 -7.73 -27.62 -3.44
CA TYR A 156 -6.63 -28.51 -3.76
C TYR A 156 -7.13 -29.85 -4.29
N GLN A 157 -8.10 -30.48 -3.63
CA GLN A 157 -8.70 -31.75 -4.06
C GLN A 157 -9.24 -31.64 -5.49
N ARG A 158 -9.96 -30.56 -5.80
CA ARG A 158 -10.48 -30.29 -7.15
C ARG A 158 -9.38 -30.06 -8.18
N ALA A 159 -8.23 -29.58 -7.74
CA ALA A 159 -7.06 -29.31 -8.57
C ALA A 159 -6.07 -30.48 -8.65
N ALA A 160 -6.23 -31.54 -7.86
CA ALA A 160 -5.17 -32.51 -7.53
C ALA A 160 -4.54 -33.19 -8.76
N LYS A 161 -5.31 -33.36 -9.85
CA LYS A 161 -4.87 -33.95 -11.12
C LYS A 161 -4.43 -32.91 -12.18
N GLY A 162 -4.52 -31.62 -11.88
CA GLY A 162 -4.23 -30.54 -12.81
C GLY A 162 -2.78 -30.04 -12.73
N LYS A 163 -2.35 -29.33 -13.77
CA LYS A 163 -0.99 -28.74 -13.90
C LYS A 163 -0.55 -27.92 -12.67
N TYR A 164 -1.49 -27.23 -12.02
CA TYR A 164 -1.21 -26.32 -10.91
C TYR A 164 -1.44 -26.94 -9.52
N ALA A 165 -1.63 -28.26 -9.40
CA ALA A 165 -1.90 -28.93 -8.13
C ALA A 165 -0.86 -28.59 -7.05
N ASP A 166 0.42 -28.82 -7.35
CA ASP A 166 1.52 -28.58 -6.41
C ASP A 166 1.66 -27.08 -6.08
N ALA A 167 1.48 -26.21 -7.07
CA ALA A 167 1.51 -24.76 -6.86
C ALA A 167 0.35 -24.26 -5.97
N ILE A 168 -0.85 -24.84 -6.10
CA ILE A 168 -1.99 -24.53 -5.21
C ILE A 168 -1.69 -24.99 -3.79
N LEU A 169 -1.13 -26.19 -3.64
CA LEU A 169 -0.75 -26.76 -2.34
C LEU A 169 0.28 -25.87 -1.63
N VAL A 170 1.35 -25.50 -2.33
CA VAL A 170 2.38 -24.60 -1.81
C VAL A 170 1.80 -23.23 -1.46
N ALA A 171 0.96 -22.64 -2.33
CA ALA A 171 0.33 -21.36 -2.05
C ALA A 171 -0.60 -21.40 -0.82
N ALA A 172 -1.33 -22.50 -0.64
CA ALA A 172 -2.21 -22.71 0.50
C ALA A 172 -1.44 -22.83 1.83
N LEU A 173 -0.29 -23.52 1.79
CA LEU A 173 0.57 -23.78 2.95
C LEU A 173 1.51 -22.63 3.30
N THR A 174 1.84 -21.74 2.37
CA THR A 174 2.86 -20.69 2.62
C THR A 174 2.34 -19.27 2.45
N GLY A 175 1.18 -19.10 1.80
CA GLY A 175 0.71 -17.79 1.36
C GLY A 175 1.67 -17.08 0.41
N CYS A 176 2.56 -17.80 -0.30
CA CYS A 176 3.46 -17.20 -1.27
C CYS A 176 2.70 -16.47 -2.40
N ARG A 177 3.35 -15.49 -3.01
CA ARG A 177 2.79 -14.76 -4.15
C ARG A 177 2.94 -15.62 -5.41
N PRO A 178 2.05 -15.45 -6.40
CA PRO A 178 2.25 -16.03 -7.73
C PRO A 178 3.63 -15.73 -8.34
N GLU A 179 4.16 -14.51 -8.13
CA GLU A 179 5.51 -14.15 -8.61
C GLU A 179 6.64 -14.86 -7.85
N GLU A 180 6.41 -15.29 -6.61
CA GLU A 180 7.38 -16.08 -5.85
C GLU A 180 7.35 -17.53 -6.35
N LEU A 181 6.16 -18.09 -6.60
CA LEU A 181 6.02 -19.38 -7.28
C LEU A 181 6.66 -19.38 -8.67
N ARG A 182 6.64 -18.25 -9.40
CA ARG A 182 7.30 -18.16 -10.71
C ARG A 182 8.82 -18.37 -10.61
N ARG A 183 9.42 -17.91 -9.51
CA ARG A 183 10.86 -18.07 -9.24
C ARG A 183 11.19 -19.46 -8.70
N GLY A 184 10.19 -20.12 -8.11
CA GLY A 184 10.32 -21.42 -7.49
C GLY A 184 10.20 -21.33 -5.97
N VAL A 185 9.59 -22.34 -5.39
CA VAL A 185 9.60 -22.60 -3.95
C VAL A 185 10.22 -23.97 -3.76
N LEU A 186 11.33 -24.01 -3.03
CA LEU A 186 12.03 -25.25 -2.73
C LEU A 186 11.51 -25.82 -1.42
N ILE A 187 11.13 -27.09 -1.45
CA ILE A 187 10.56 -27.81 -0.33
C ILE A 187 11.55 -28.90 0.07
N ARG A 188 11.98 -28.93 1.33
CA ARG A 188 12.93 -29.92 1.84
C ARG A 188 12.42 -30.60 3.09
N ARG A 189 12.71 -31.90 3.21
CA ARG A 189 12.65 -32.61 4.50
C ARG A 189 13.97 -32.40 5.21
N VAL A 190 13.92 -31.87 6.43
CA VAL A 190 15.11 -31.60 7.24
C VAL A 190 14.89 -32.19 8.62
N ASP A 191 15.84 -32.97 9.09
CA ASP A 191 15.86 -33.42 10.47
C ASP A 191 16.43 -32.28 11.32
N ASN A 192 15.71 -31.86 12.36
CA ASN A 192 16.20 -30.83 13.27
C ASN A 192 17.02 -31.51 14.38
N PRO A 193 18.37 -31.44 14.36
CA PRO A 193 19.19 -32.14 15.33
C PRO A 193 19.02 -31.63 16.76
N ARG A 194 18.45 -30.43 16.97
CA ARG A 194 18.21 -29.87 18.31
C ARG A 194 16.91 -30.35 18.94
N SER A 195 15.87 -30.60 18.15
CA SER A 195 14.59 -31.09 18.65
C SER A 195 14.39 -32.59 18.42
N GLY A 196 15.24 -33.23 17.62
CA GLY A 196 15.05 -34.62 17.19
C GLY A 196 13.83 -34.81 16.27
N MET A 197 13.16 -33.73 15.87
CA MET A 197 11.95 -33.77 15.06
C MET A 197 12.26 -33.42 13.60
N SER A 198 11.70 -34.19 12.67
CA SER A 198 11.76 -33.84 11.25
C SER A 198 10.79 -32.71 10.92
N GLU A 199 11.20 -31.84 10.01
CA GLU A 199 10.46 -30.67 9.53
C GLU A 199 10.32 -30.70 8.00
N ILE A 200 9.24 -30.12 7.50
CA ILE A 200 9.08 -29.78 6.08
C ILE A 200 9.29 -28.28 5.94
N ARG A 201 10.38 -27.89 5.28
CA ARG A 201 10.79 -26.49 5.09
C ARG A 201 10.47 -26.01 3.69
N PHE A 202 9.93 -24.80 3.61
CA PHE A 202 9.66 -24.08 2.37
C PHE A 202 10.60 -22.88 2.29
N GLU A 203 11.54 -22.91 1.37
CA GLU A 203 12.45 -21.82 1.07
C GLU A 203 11.87 -20.97 -0.08
N ILE A 204 11.70 -19.67 0.16
CA ILE A 204 10.97 -18.79 -0.75
C ILE A 204 11.77 -17.51 -1.03
N ASP A 205 12.09 -17.31 -2.30
CA ASP A 205 12.71 -16.07 -2.77
C ASP A 205 11.69 -14.95 -2.99
N GLY A 206 12.00 -13.77 -2.48
CA GLY A 206 11.11 -12.62 -2.44
C GLY A 206 10.97 -11.92 -3.79
N ALA A 207 9.74 -11.84 -4.31
CA ALA A 207 9.49 -11.25 -5.63
C ALA A 207 9.50 -9.71 -5.71
N LYS A 208 9.25 -8.99 -4.61
CA LYS A 208 9.18 -7.52 -4.59
C LYS A 208 10.14 -6.94 -3.56
N VAL A 209 11.41 -7.13 -3.81
CA VAL A 209 12.50 -6.70 -2.94
C VAL A 209 13.06 -5.40 -3.49
N LYS A 210 13.20 -4.39 -2.62
CA LYS A 210 13.92 -3.14 -2.86
C LYS A 210 14.87 -2.91 -1.69
N ALA A 211 15.72 -1.88 -1.77
CA ALA A 211 16.68 -1.52 -0.72
C ALA A 211 16.09 -1.59 0.70
N HIS A 212 14.90 -1.04 0.91
CA HIS A 212 14.22 -1.04 2.21
C HIS A 212 12.82 -1.67 2.18
N GLN A 213 12.51 -2.54 1.22
CA GLN A 213 11.19 -3.18 1.13
C GLN A 213 11.31 -4.65 0.75
N GLY A 214 10.40 -5.46 1.27
CA GLY A 214 10.38 -6.90 1.03
C GLY A 214 11.49 -7.65 1.76
N GLN A 215 11.30 -8.96 1.89
CA GLN A 215 12.32 -9.91 2.35
C GLN A 215 12.97 -10.57 1.12
N PRO A 216 14.30 -10.58 0.98
CA PRO A 216 14.97 -11.25 -0.14
C PRO A 216 14.79 -12.76 -0.07
N GLN A 217 14.97 -13.35 1.11
CA GLN A 217 14.62 -14.75 1.36
C GLN A 217 13.77 -14.89 2.64
N ARG A 218 12.94 -15.93 2.67
CA ARG A 218 12.26 -16.40 3.89
C ARG A 218 12.08 -17.91 3.90
N LEU A 219 11.92 -18.44 5.10
CA LEU A 219 11.66 -19.85 5.36
C LEU A 219 10.38 -19.99 6.19
N ILE A 220 9.58 -21.00 5.84
CA ILE A 220 8.42 -21.44 6.63
C ILE A 220 8.61 -22.93 6.87
N ALA A 221 8.56 -23.37 8.12
CA ALA A 221 8.67 -24.79 8.47
C ALA A 221 7.38 -25.29 9.15
N TYR A 222 7.00 -26.52 8.83
CA TYR A 222 5.97 -27.27 9.54
C TYR A 222 6.57 -28.56 10.09
N GLY A 223 6.03 -29.08 11.20
CA GLY A 223 6.42 -30.40 11.69
C GLY A 223 6.11 -31.47 10.63
N ALA A 224 7.03 -32.41 10.41
CA ALA A 224 6.85 -33.44 9.38
C ALA A 224 5.62 -34.32 9.63
N HIS A 225 5.19 -34.46 10.89
CA HIS A 225 4.01 -35.24 11.30
C HIS A 225 2.77 -34.40 11.62
N ASP A 226 2.75 -33.13 11.23
CA ASP A 226 1.56 -32.27 11.41
C ASP A 226 0.32 -32.91 10.73
N PRO A 227 -0.82 -33.05 11.43
CA PRO A 227 -1.99 -33.76 10.92
C PRO A 227 -2.80 -32.97 9.89
N HIS A 228 -2.43 -31.72 9.57
CA HIS A 228 -3.19 -30.88 8.64
C HIS A 228 -3.36 -31.57 7.27
N PRO A 229 -4.58 -31.65 6.68
CA PRO A 229 -4.83 -32.40 5.44
C PRO A 229 -3.97 -31.97 4.24
N LEU A 230 -3.70 -30.67 4.10
CA LEU A 230 -2.77 -30.17 3.07
C LEU A 230 -1.31 -30.59 3.30
N LEU A 231 -0.86 -30.74 4.54
CA LEU A 231 0.48 -31.26 4.82
C LEU A 231 0.54 -32.76 4.55
N GLU A 232 -0.52 -33.51 4.86
CA GLU A 232 -0.64 -34.91 4.44
C GLU A 232 -0.56 -35.06 2.92
N ALA A 233 -1.31 -34.24 2.17
CA ALA A 233 -1.24 -34.23 0.72
C ALA A 233 0.18 -33.93 0.21
N LEU A 234 0.90 -33.01 0.85
CA LEU A 234 2.28 -32.69 0.49
C LEU A 234 3.24 -33.84 0.82
N ARG A 235 3.05 -34.54 1.95
CA ARG A 235 3.85 -35.72 2.32
C ARG A 235 3.76 -36.79 1.25
N ILE A 236 2.57 -37.04 0.71
CA ILE A 236 2.34 -37.96 -0.40
C ILE A 236 3.13 -37.50 -1.65
N ARG A 237 3.09 -36.20 -1.98
CA ARG A 237 3.88 -35.65 -3.11
C ARG A 237 5.40 -35.75 -2.89
N LEU A 238 5.85 -35.69 -1.64
CA LEU A 238 7.24 -35.84 -1.24
C LEU A 238 7.67 -37.30 -1.01
N ALA A 239 6.79 -38.29 -1.19
CA ALA A 239 7.13 -39.68 -0.92
C ALA A 239 8.32 -40.13 -1.78
N GLY A 240 9.36 -40.67 -1.12
CA GLY A 240 10.61 -41.07 -1.77
C GLY A 240 11.53 -39.93 -2.21
N ARG A 241 11.23 -38.66 -1.87
CA ARG A 241 12.02 -37.49 -2.27
C ARG A 241 12.52 -36.72 -1.05
N ARG A 242 13.79 -36.31 -1.07
CA ARG A 242 14.36 -35.40 -0.05
C ARG A 242 13.96 -33.94 -0.29
N GLU A 243 13.78 -33.57 -1.55
CA GLU A 243 13.39 -32.22 -1.95
C GLU A 243 12.44 -32.19 -3.15
N LEU A 244 11.70 -31.09 -3.28
CA LEU A 244 10.77 -30.80 -4.37
C LEU A 244 10.81 -29.31 -4.69
N LEU A 245 11.17 -28.96 -5.93
CA LEU A 245 11.04 -27.60 -6.43
C LEU A 245 9.69 -27.42 -7.13
N VAL A 246 8.90 -26.45 -6.68
CA VAL A 246 7.61 -26.11 -7.30
C VAL A 246 7.69 -24.74 -7.94
N CYS A 247 7.49 -24.67 -9.26
CA CYS A 247 7.45 -23.43 -10.01
C CYS A 247 6.23 -23.34 -10.94
N ILE A 248 5.92 -22.13 -11.40
CA ILE A 248 4.89 -21.87 -12.42
C ILE A 248 5.43 -20.99 -13.53
N ASP A 249 4.98 -21.20 -14.77
CA ASP A 249 5.42 -20.36 -15.90
C ASP A 249 4.77 -18.97 -15.84
N SER A 250 3.45 -18.94 -15.56
CA SER A 250 2.63 -17.73 -15.65
C SER A 250 1.81 -17.51 -14.37
N PRO A 251 2.14 -16.46 -13.58
CA PRO A 251 1.34 -15.99 -12.44
C PRO A 251 -0.11 -15.68 -12.79
N VAL A 252 -0.34 -15.20 -14.02
CA VAL A 252 -1.66 -14.86 -14.53
C VAL A 252 -2.47 -16.13 -14.76
N ASN A 253 -1.93 -17.11 -15.51
CA ASN A 253 -2.62 -18.36 -15.81
C ASN A 253 -2.92 -19.16 -14.54
N PHE A 254 -1.98 -19.19 -13.60
CA PHE A 254 -2.20 -19.77 -12.27
C PHE A 254 -3.40 -19.14 -11.54
N THR A 255 -3.51 -17.80 -11.58
CA THR A 255 -4.64 -17.10 -10.97
C THR A 255 -5.95 -17.34 -11.71
N VAL A 256 -5.92 -17.45 -13.05
CA VAL A 256 -7.08 -17.79 -13.88
C VAL A 256 -7.58 -19.20 -13.55
N GLU A 257 -6.67 -20.16 -13.40
CA GLU A 257 -7.05 -21.53 -13.05
C GLU A 257 -7.71 -21.61 -11.67
N ILE A 258 -7.14 -20.95 -10.65
CA ILE A 258 -7.77 -20.90 -9.32
C ILE A 258 -9.18 -20.31 -9.41
N ARG A 259 -9.39 -19.25 -10.20
CA ARG A 259 -10.72 -18.67 -10.40
C ARG A 259 -11.67 -19.65 -11.09
N ARG A 260 -11.18 -20.41 -12.07
CA ARG A 260 -11.99 -21.42 -12.79
C ARG A 260 -12.44 -22.52 -11.83
N LEU A 261 -11.52 -23.10 -11.07
CA LEU A 261 -11.79 -24.14 -10.08
C LEU A 261 -12.75 -23.63 -9.00
N ALA A 262 -12.51 -22.43 -8.47
CA ALA A 262 -13.36 -21.81 -7.47
C ALA A 262 -14.78 -21.53 -7.96
N ARG A 263 -14.96 -21.04 -9.20
CA ARG A 263 -16.30 -20.84 -9.78
C ARG A 263 -17.07 -22.14 -9.92
N HIS A 264 -16.37 -23.24 -10.18
CA HIS A 264 -16.98 -24.56 -10.25
C HIS A 264 -17.38 -25.08 -8.86
N LEU A 265 -16.53 -24.90 -7.85
CA LEU A 265 -16.84 -25.32 -6.47
C LEU A 265 -17.91 -24.46 -5.80
N TRP A 266 -17.87 -23.15 -6.01
CA TRP A 266 -18.72 -22.18 -5.34
C TRP A 266 -19.33 -21.17 -6.33
N PRO A 267 -20.21 -21.61 -7.25
CA PRO A 267 -20.74 -20.75 -8.32
C PRO A 267 -21.55 -19.55 -7.80
N LYS A 268 -22.16 -19.67 -6.62
CA LYS A 268 -22.95 -18.61 -5.98
C LYS A 268 -22.11 -17.64 -5.12
N HIS A 269 -20.80 -17.84 -5.01
CA HIS A 269 -19.95 -16.99 -4.18
C HIS A 269 -19.74 -15.61 -4.83
N LYS A 270 -20.05 -14.54 -4.09
CA LYS A 270 -20.16 -13.17 -4.63
C LYS A 270 -18.82 -12.57 -5.09
N HIS A 271 -17.70 -13.07 -4.61
CA HIS A 271 -16.39 -12.49 -4.86
C HIS A 271 -15.48 -13.45 -5.62
N ALA A 272 -14.67 -12.95 -6.55
CA ALA A 272 -13.72 -13.81 -7.25
C ALA A 272 -12.63 -14.32 -6.27
N ILE A 273 -12.53 -15.63 -6.13
CA ILE A 273 -11.43 -16.28 -5.40
C ILE A 273 -10.20 -16.29 -6.30
N THR A 274 -9.06 -15.82 -5.78
CA THR A 274 -7.80 -15.69 -6.53
C THR A 274 -6.65 -16.30 -5.73
N ALA A 275 -5.48 -16.47 -6.34
CA ALA A 275 -4.27 -16.90 -5.62
C ALA A 275 -3.97 -16.06 -4.37
N TYR A 276 -4.29 -14.76 -4.38
CA TYR A 276 -4.09 -13.90 -3.22
C TYR A 276 -5.02 -14.23 -2.05
N CYS A 277 -6.14 -14.92 -2.28
CA CYS A 277 -7.03 -15.37 -1.21
C CYS A 277 -6.34 -16.42 -0.32
N LEU A 278 -5.55 -17.33 -0.90
CA LEU A 278 -4.74 -18.30 -0.15
C LEU A 278 -3.76 -17.58 0.79
N ARG A 279 -3.11 -16.55 0.29
CA ARG A 279 -2.25 -15.67 1.09
C ARG A 279 -2.99 -14.89 2.17
N HIS A 280 -4.21 -14.45 1.91
CA HIS A 280 -5.03 -13.81 2.93
C HIS A 280 -5.41 -14.78 4.04
N GLN A 281 -5.76 -16.03 3.68
CA GLN A 281 -6.11 -17.09 4.63
C GLN A 281 -4.91 -17.50 5.48
N TRP A 282 -3.77 -17.77 4.85
CA TRP A 282 -2.52 -18.07 5.57
C TRP A 282 -2.19 -16.97 6.59
N ALA A 283 -2.28 -15.69 6.20
CA ALA A 283 -2.07 -14.58 7.12
C ALA A 283 -3.13 -14.48 8.23
N ALA A 284 -4.37 -14.90 7.97
CA ALA A 284 -5.45 -14.90 8.95
C ALA A 284 -5.20 -15.96 10.02
N ASP A 285 -4.85 -17.19 9.59
CA ASP A 285 -4.52 -18.31 10.46
C ASP A 285 -3.36 -17.94 11.40
N LEU A 286 -2.26 -17.41 10.87
CA LEU A 286 -1.13 -17.01 11.70
C LEU A 286 -1.47 -15.88 12.67
N LYS A 287 -2.29 -14.90 12.28
CA LYS A 287 -2.64 -13.78 13.18
C LYS A 287 -3.41 -14.21 14.42
N ARG A 288 -3.99 -15.41 14.42
CA ARG A 288 -4.70 -15.96 15.57
C ARG A 288 -3.75 -16.55 16.60
N HIS A 289 -2.54 -16.97 16.20
CA HIS A 289 -1.67 -17.80 17.04
C HIS A 289 -0.20 -17.36 17.09
N ALA A 290 0.27 -16.59 16.13
CA ALA A 290 1.67 -16.20 15.99
C ALA A 290 1.91 -14.73 16.38
N ALA A 291 3.14 -14.45 16.79
CA ALA A 291 3.60 -13.10 17.05
C ALA A 291 3.46 -12.21 15.80
N ALA A 292 3.31 -10.91 16.05
CA ALA A 292 3.03 -9.92 15.01
C ALA A 292 4.06 -9.90 13.88
N ASP A 293 5.33 -10.12 14.23
CA ASP A 293 6.45 -10.06 13.31
C ASP A 293 6.59 -11.34 12.48
N SER A 294 6.30 -12.51 13.04
CA SER A 294 6.27 -13.79 12.32
C SER A 294 5.29 -13.75 11.14
N VAL A 295 4.13 -13.09 11.32
CA VAL A 295 3.18 -12.84 10.21
C VAL A 295 3.82 -11.99 9.11
N SER A 296 4.59 -10.96 9.47
CA SER A 296 5.27 -10.10 8.51
C SER A 296 6.40 -10.85 7.80
N GLN A 297 7.21 -11.61 8.53
CA GLN A 297 8.32 -12.42 8.03
C GLN A 297 7.83 -13.45 7.01
N GLY A 298 6.83 -14.26 7.34
CA GLY A 298 6.32 -15.27 6.42
C GLY A 298 5.51 -14.69 5.25
N LEU A 299 4.99 -13.46 5.36
CA LEU A 299 4.51 -12.68 4.21
C LEU A 299 5.65 -12.00 3.42
N GLY A 300 6.91 -12.16 3.78
CA GLY A 300 8.01 -11.50 3.08
C GLY A 300 7.94 -9.97 3.17
N HIS A 301 7.47 -9.43 4.29
CA HIS A 301 7.43 -7.99 4.57
C HIS A 301 8.59 -7.56 5.46
N ALA A 302 9.24 -6.45 5.13
CA ALA A 302 10.25 -5.78 5.96
C ALA A 302 9.65 -4.64 6.84
N SER A 303 8.33 -4.61 7.01
CA SER A 303 7.62 -3.64 7.85
C SER A 303 6.32 -4.23 8.37
N ALA A 304 6.07 -4.07 9.67
CA ALA A 304 4.83 -4.51 10.30
C ALA A 304 3.59 -3.74 9.83
N LYS A 305 3.75 -2.59 9.16
CA LYS A 305 2.62 -1.77 8.65
C LYS A 305 1.83 -2.50 7.57
N THR A 306 2.49 -3.28 6.71
CA THR A 306 1.87 -3.86 5.52
C THR A 306 1.02 -5.09 5.82
N ARG A 307 1.24 -5.78 6.96
CA ARG A 307 0.44 -6.95 7.36
C ARG A 307 -1.04 -6.63 7.59
N ARG A 308 -1.38 -5.38 7.91
CA ARG A 308 -2.76 -4.90 8.13
C ARG A 308 -3.65 -5.06 6.90
N HIS A 309 -3.07 -5.12 5.71
CA HIS A 309 -3.81 -5.29 4.46
C HIS A 309 -4.23 -6.74 4.17
N TYR A 310 -3.72 -7.70 4.94
CA TYR A 310 -4.00 -9.12 4.76
C TYR A 310 -5.19 -9.59 5.63
N GLY A 311 -5.55 -10.88 5.55
CA GLY A 311 -6.68 -11.45 6.31
C GLY A 311 -6.58 -11.16 7.80
N GLN A 312 -7.70 -11.06 8.50
CA GLN A 312 -7.75 -10.75 9.94
C GLN A 312 -7.85 -12.03 10.77
N ALA A 313 -7.49 -11.99 12.06
CA ALA A 313 -7.50 -13.17 12.93
C ALA A 313 -8.89 -13.86 13.01
N ASN A 314 -9.98 -13.09 12.97
CA ASN A 314 -11.34 -13.62 12.95
C ASN A 314 -11.76 -14.25 11.59
N GLN A 315 -10.90 -14.17 10.58
CA GLN A 315 -11.07 -14.85 9.29
C GLN A 315 -10.20 -16.12 9.21
N ALA A 316 -9.49 -16.48 10.29
CA ALA A 316 -8.78 -17.74 10.37
C ALA A 316 -9.75 -18.91 10.18
N CYS A 317 -9.28 -19.99 9.58
CA CYS A 317 -10.06 -21.22 9.56
C CYS A 317 -10.18 -21.73 11.00
N SER A 318 -11.40 -22.00 11.46
CA SER A 318 -11.61 -22.51 12.82
C SER A 318 -11.19 -23.96 12.99
N ARG A 319 -11.29 -24.78 11.92
CA ARG A 319 -11.10 -26.23 11.96
C ARG A 319 -9.68 -26.68 11.56
N HIS A 320 -9.10 -26.05 10.55
CA HIS A 320 -7.76 -26.35 10.03
C HIS A 320 -6.97 -25.05 9.83
N ALA A 321 -6.72 -24.32 10.91
CA ALA A 321 -5.76 -23.22 10.87
C ALA A 321 -4.35 -23.79 10.67
N LEU A 322 -3.53 -23.11 9.89
CA LEU A 322 -2.11 -23.46 9.77
C LEU A 322 -1.32 -22.90 10.95
N HIS A 323 -0.42 -23.74 11.49
CA HIS A 323 0.47 -23.41 12.59
C HIS A 323 1.92 -23.76 12.21
N PRO A 324 2.63 -22.90 11.47
CA PRO A 324 4.05 -23.12 11.20
C PRO A 324 4.84 -23.27 12.50
N ALA A 325 5.73 -24.26 12.55
CA ALA A 325 6.63 -24.50 13.67
C ALA A 325 7.74 -23.43 13.74
N ALA A 326 8.22 -22.98 12.57
CA ALA A 326 9.20 -21.90 12.48
C ALA A 326 8.93 -21.00 11.28
N ILE A 327 9.26 -19.71 11.44
CA ILE A 327 9.22 -18.72 10.37
C ILE A 327 10.45 -17.84 10.51
N GLU A 328 11.25 -17.81 9.46
CA GLU A 328 12.49 -17.04 9.42
C GLU A 328 12.47 -16.14 8.18
N ALA A 329 13.10 -14.97 8.29
CA ALA A 329 13.30 -14.08 7.17
C ALA A 329 14.61 -13.33 7.36
N GLU A 330 15.28 -13.05 6.24
CA GLU A 330 16.64 -12.50 6.23
C GLU A 330 16.74 -11.11 6.87
N ARG A 331 15.73 -10.25 6.70
CA ARG A 331 15.72 -8.91 7.30
C ARG A 331 14.82 -8.87 8.53
N SER A 332 15.24 -8.13 9.55
CA SER A 332 14.39 -7.78 10.69
C SER A 332 13.15 -6.99 10.26
N VAL A 333 12.03 -7.23 10.94
CA VAL A 333 10.77 -6.52 10.66
C VAL A 333 10.80 -5.17 11.37
N ARG A 334 10.69 -4.08 10.62
CA ARG A 334 10.59 -2.75 11.23
C ARG A 334 9.22 -2.57 11.91
N PRO A 335 9.19 -2.12 13.18
CA PRO A 335 7.96 -1.92 13.91
C PRO A 335 7.09 -0.82 13.29
N VAL A 336 5.80 -0.81 13.64
CA VAL A 336 4.95 0.33 13.31
C VAL A 336 5.31 1.45 14.29
N ALA A 337 5.86 2.56 13.80
CA ALA A 337 6.08 3.74 14.65
C ALA A 337 4.79 4.07 15.41
N ALA A 338 4.88 4.14 16.74
CA ALA A 338 3.76 4.54 17.58
C ALA A 338 3.28 5.92 17.10
N LYS A 339 1.99 6.05 16.78
CA LYS A 339 1.42 7.38 16.63
C LYS A 339 1.42 7.98 18.03
N VAL A 340 2.25 8.99 18.26
CA VAL A 340 2.07 9.88 19.42
C VAL A 340 0.61 10.36 19.39
N PRO A 341 -0.18 10.15 20.45
CA PRO A 341 -1.54 10.66 20.50
C PRO A 341 -1.48 12.17 20.33
N ARG A 342 -2.01 12.69 19.23
CA ARG A 342 -2.34 14.10 19.15
C ARG A 342 -3.53 14.29 20.07
N HIS A 343 -3.28 14.68 21.32
CA HIS A 343 -4.33 15.20 22.18
C HIS A 343 -5.03 16.33 21.42
N ARG A 344 -6.28 16.09 21.02
CA ARG A 344 -7.21 17.18 20.77
C ARG A 344 -7.41 17.81 22.14
N ALA A 345 -6.89 19.02 22.34
CA ALA A 345 -7.33 19.84 23.44
C ALA A 345 -8.85 19.99 23.30
N ALA A 346 -9.59 19.33 24.18
CA ALA A 346 -11.00 19.59 24.33
C ALA A 346 -11.09 20.98 24.96
N SER A 347 -11.69 21.91 24.23
CA SER A 347 -12.19 23.17 24.76
C SER A 347 -13.13 22.85 25.93
N SER A 348 -12.67 23.08 27.15
CA SER A 348 -13.52 23.17 28.32
C SER A 348 -14.33 24.46 28.20
N THR A 349 -15.60 24.33 27.85
CA THR A 349 -16.60 25.35 28.14
C THR A 349 -16.73 25.48 29.66
N GLU A 350 -16.24 26.59 30.20
CA GLU A 350 -16.63 27.05 31.52
C GLU A 350 -18.14 27.20 31.55
N SER A 351 -18.77 26.44 32.45
CA SER A 351 -20.11 26.70 32.93
C SER A 351 -20.01 26.67 34.44
N LYS A 352 -20.39 27.78 35.08
CA LYS A 352 -20.77 27.93 36.48
C LYS A 352 -21.05 29.41 36.79
N PRO A 353 -21.86 29.70 37.81
CA PRO A 353 -23.13 29.10 38.21
C PRO A 353 -24.32 29.99 37.81
#